data_AF-A0A2U3JX96-F1
#
_entry.id   AF-A0A2U3JX96-F1
#
_cell.length_a   1.000
_cell.length_b   1.000
_cell.length_c   1.000
_cell.angle_alpha   90.00
_cell.angle_beta   90.00
_cell.angle_gamma   90.00
#
_symmetry.space_group_name_H-M   'P 1'
#
loop_
_entity.id
_entity.type
_entity.pdbx_description
1 polymer ?
#
loop_
_entity_poly.entity_id
_entity_poly.type
_entity_poly.pdbx_seq_one_letter_code
_entity_poly.pdbx_strand_id
1 'polypeptide(L)'
;MTGKTAIFLFIAIFAVLAGTVAAEELFGIEVYPGAKADPETTKFLQENLKVNGAAFRTNDPVEKVTDFYKNQPNLKAIGILDESAVFKKGDSVELTIQNPWRDMKTSRTNNDTLISIVSQ
;
A
#
# COMPACT_ATOMS: atom_id res chain seq x y z
N MET A 1 51.93 -37.52 -13.76
CA MET A 1 51.39 -36.75 -12.62
C MET A 1 51.53 -35.28 -13.00
N THR A 2 50.69 -34.67 -13.84
CA THR A 2 49.23 -34.47 -13.78
C THR A 2 48.79 -33.87 -12.45
N GLY A 3 48.53 -32.57 -12.46
CA GLY A 3 48.00 -31.78 -11.35
C GLY A 3 47.69 -30.36 -11.80
N LYS A 4 46.76 -30.22 -12.73
CA LYS A 4 46.08 -28.95 -13.05
C LYS A 4 45.18 -28.55 -11.88
N THR A 5 44.88 -27.25 -11.83
CA THR A 5 43.62 -26.61 -11.40
C THR A 5 43.75 -25.77 -10.13
N ALA A 6 43.54 -24.48 -10.33
CA ALA A 6 43.44 -23.41 -9.35
C ALA A 6 42.06 -23.41 -8.65
N ILE A 7 41.83 -22.35 -7.87
CA ILE A 7 40.54 -21.76 -7.45
C ILE A 7 39.85 -22.50 -6.26
N PHE A 8 39.24 -21.89 -5.23
CA PHE A 8 38.56 -20.61 -5.06
C PHE A 8 38.69 -20.03 -3.63
N LEU A 9 38.93 -18.73 -3.56
CA LEU A 9 38.79 -17.87 -2.39
C LEU A 9 37.28 -17.66 -2.14
N PHE A 10 36.75 -18.21 -1.05
CA PHE A 10 35.38 -17.98 -0.61
C PHE A 10 35.27 -16.58 0.01
N ILE A 11 34.97 -15.55 -0.80
CA ILE A 11 34.56 -14.25 -0.27
C ILE A 11 33.05 -14.31 -0.02
N ALA A 12 32.67 -14.51 1.24
CA ALA A 12 31.30 -14.35 1.70
C ALA A 12 30.95 -12.85 1.75
N ILE A 13 30.41 -12.30 0.66
CA ILE A 13 29.73 -11.01 0.68
C ILE A 13 28.24 -11.29 0.93
N PHE A 14 27.87 -11.44 2.20
CA PHE A 14 26.49 -11.30 2.68
C PHE A 14 26.31 -9.91 3.31
N ALA A 15 26.72 -8.88 2.58
CA ALA A 15 26.52 -7.50 2.98
C ALA A 15 25.15 -7.02 2.47
N VAL A 16 24.14 -7.20 3.31
CA VAL A 16 23.03 -6.26 3.54
C VAL A 16 22.45 -5.62 2.26
N LEU A 17 21.60 -6.37 1.55
CA LEU A 17 20.51 -5.76 0.78
C LEU A 17 19.36 -5.43 1.76
N ALA A 18 19.63 -4.59 2.76
CA ALA A 18 18.56 -3.80 3.37
C ALA A 18 18.30 -2.67 2.38
N GLY A 19 17.62 -3.00 1.28
CA GLY A 19 17.08 -2.00 0.38
C GLY A 19 16.20 -1.09 1.21
N THR A 20 16.59 0.17 1.35
CA THR A 20 15.66 1.23 1.66
C THR A 20 14.66 1.23 0.51
N VAL A 21 13.57 0.48 0.65
CA VAL A 21 12.39 0.68 -0.19
C VAL A 21 11.99 2.11 0.11
N ALA A 22 12.26 3.02 -0.84
CA ALA A 22 11.76 4.38 -0.75
C ALA A 22 10.25 4.27 -0.52
N ALA A 23 9.77 4.86 0.55
CA ALA A 23 8.36 4.81 0.87
C ALA A 23 7.61 5.49 -0.29
N GLU A 24 6.77 4.71 -0.98
CA GLU A 24 5.97 5.22 -2.08
C GLU A 24 5.02 6.28 -1.52
N GLU A 25 4.93 7.43 -2.17
CA GLU A 25 4.10 8.55 -1.70
C GLU A 25 3.06 8.91 -2.76
N LEU A 26 1.82 9.15 -2.33
CA LEU A 26 0.73 9.62 -3.18
C LEU A 26 0.02 10.80 -2.52
N PHE A 27 -0.01 11.95 -3.21
CA PHE A 27 -0.58 13.21 -2.71
C PHE A 27 -0.04 13.63 -1.33
N GLY A 28 1.25 13.37 -1.08
CA GLY A 28 1.86 13.65 0.23
C GLY A 28 1.52 12.63 1.31
N ILE A 29 0.84 11.53 0.99
CA ILE A 29 0.53 10.45 1.93
C ILE A 29 1.46 9.28 1.62
N GLU A 30 2.16 8.79 2.63
CA GLU A 30 2.99 7.60 2.49
C GLU A 30 2.10 6.37 2.32
N VAL A 31 2.31 5.59 1.26
CA VAL A 31 1.58 4.36 0.98
C VAL A 31 2.00 3.29 2.00
N TYR A 32 1.01 2.54 2.50
CA TYR A 32 1.23 1.52 3.52
C TYR A 32 2.33 0.51 3.08
N PRO A 33 3.39 0.30 3.89
CA PRO A 33 4.45 -0.61 3.55
C PRO A 33 3.95 -2.04 3.30
N GLY A 34 4.29 -2.59 2.13
CA GLY A 34 3.87 -3.93 1.74
C GLY A 34 2.47 -4.01 1.12
N ALA A 35 1.73 -2.90 1.03
CA ALA A 35 0.57 -2.83 0.15
C ALA A 35 1.01 -2.90 -1.31
N LYS A 36 0.21 -3.57 -2.14
CA LYS A 36 0.43 -3.72 -3.58
C LYS A 36 -0.57 -2.88 -4.33
N ALA A 37 -0.13 -2.17 -5.37
CA ALA A 37 -1.05 -1.45 -6.24
C ALA A 37 -2.11 -2.41 -6.80
N ASP A 38 -3.36 -1.93 -6.86
CA ASP A 38 -4.48 -2.58 -7.52
C ASP A 38 -4.86 -1.76 -8.77
N PRO A 39 -4.31 -2.12 -9.96
CA PRO A 39 -4.56 -1.38 -11.19
C PRO A 39 -6.03 -1.42 -11.62
N GLU A 40 -6.77 -2.50 -11.29
CA GLU A 40 -8.17 -2.62 -11.69
C GLU A 40 -9.05 -1.69 -10.87
N THR A 41 -8.87 -1.68 -9.55
CA THR A 41 -9.60 -0.75 -8.67
C THR A 41 -9.17 0.70 -8.93
N THR A 42 -7.87 0.94 -9.17
CA THR A 42 -7.36 2.27 -9.55
C THR A 42 -8.01 2.78 -10.83
N LYS A 43 -8.07 1.93 -11.87
CA LYS A 43 -8.74 2.27 -13.13
C LYS A 43 -10.22 2.57 -12.91
N PHE A 44 -10.89 1.82 -12.02
CA PHE A 44 -12.29 2.09 -11.68
C PHE A 44 -12.47 3.48 -11.04
N LEU A 45 -11.65 3.83 -10.04
CA LEU A 45 -11.65 5.16 -9.42
C LEU A 45 -11.51 6.28 -10.47
N GLN A 46 -10.51 6.17 -11.34
CA GLN A 46 -10.18 7.21 -12.32
C GLN A 46 -11.19 7.30 -13.45
N GLU A 47 -11.58 6.17 -14.05
CA GLU A 47 -12.40 6.18 -15.26
C GLU A 47 -13.90 6.21 -14.96
N ASN A 48 -14.36 5.57 -13.89
CA ASN A 48 -15.78 5.44 -13.59
C ASN A 48 -16.25 6.46 -12.55
N LEU A 49 -15.47 6.67 -11.49
CA LEU A 49 -15.80 7.68 -10.48
C LEU A 49 -15.26 9.07 -10.80
N LYS A 50 -14.39 9.19 -11.82
CA LYS A 50 -13.77 10.45 -12.25
C LYS A 50 -12.98 11.15 -11.13
N VAL A 51 -12.41 10.36 -10.22
CA VAL A 51 -11.57 10.86 -9.12
C VAL A 51 -10.11 10.58 -9.43
N ASN A 52 -9.21 11.52 -9.13
CA ASN A 52 -7.79 11.25 -9.24
C ASN A 52 -7.36 10.40 -8.04
N GLY A 53 -6.56 9.36 -8.25
CA GLY A 53 -6.09 8.53 -7.14
C GLY A 53 -5.69 7.13 -7.53
N ALA A 54 -5.34 6.35 -6.52
CA ALA A 54 -4.95 4.96 -6.67
C ALA A 54 -5.48 4.10 -5.52
N ALA A 55 -5.59 2.81 -5.80
CA ALA A 55 -5.99 1.78 -4.87
C ALA A 55 -4.82 0.81 -4.64
N PHE A 56 -4.71 0.34 -3.40
CA PHE A 56 -3.70 -0.60 -2.94
C PHE A 56 -4.34 -1.68 -2.08
N ARG A 57 -3.73 -2.86 -2.04
CA ARG A 57 -4.23 -4.01 -1.29
C ARG A 57 -3.16 -4.60 -0.39
N THR A 58 -3.55 -5.01 0.81
CA THR A 58 -2.70 -5.75 1.73
C THR A 58 -3.52 -6.81 2.48
N ASN A 59 -2.86 -7.90 2.87
CA ASN A 59 -3.47 -8.92 3.73
C ASN A 59 -3.39 -8.56 5.23
N ASP A 60 -2.72 -7.45 5.56
CA ASP A 60 -2.71 -6.93 6.93
C ASP A 60 -4.11 -6.44 7.35
N PRO A 61 -4.49 -6.56 8.63
CA PRO A 61 -5.81 -6.18 9.12
C PRO A 61 -6.02 -4.66 9.11
N VAL A 62 -7.29 -4.23 9.03
CA VAL A 62 -7.69 -2.80 9.02
C VAL A 62 -7.11 -2.04 10.19
N GLU A 63 -7.11 -2.62 11.39
CA GLU A 63 -6.54 -2.00 12.61
C GLU A 63 -5.07 -1.60 12.41
N LYS A 64 -4.23 -2.53 11.93
CA LYS A 64 -2.80 -2.29 11.72
C LYS A 64 -2.55 -1.21 10.66
N VAL A 65 -3.30 -1.26 9.57
CA VAL A 65 -3.20 -0.25 8.50
C VAL A 65 -3.67 1.12 9.01
N THR A 66 -4.76 1.15 9.77
CA THR A 66 -5.31 2.36 10.38
C THR A 66 -4.30 2.98 11.34
N ASP A 67 -3.65 2.19 12.19
CA ASP A 67 -2.65 2.68 13.13
C ASP A 67 -1.42 3.26 12.44
N PHE A 68 -1.00 2.71 11.30
CA PHE A 68 0.04 3.34 10.48
C PHE A 68 -0.39 4.74 10.02
N TYR A 69 -1.59 4.89 9.46
CA TYR A 69 -2.08 6.18 8.95
C TYR A 69 -2.42 7.20 10.05
N LYS A 70 -2.87 6.75 11.24
CA LYS A 70 -3.05 7.62 12.41
C LYS A 70 -1.78 8.36 12.80
N ASN A 71 -0.62 7.73 12.59
CA ASN A 71 0.68 8.26 12.98
C ASN A 71 1.34 9.13 11.90
N GLN A 72 0.77 9.22 10.70
CA GLN A 72 1.31 10.09 9.67
C GLN A 72 0.97 11.57 9.92
N PRO A 73 1.91 12.48 9.64
CA PRO A 73 1.68 13.91 9.82
C PRO A 73 0.63 14.44 8.83
N ASN A 74 -0.20 15.37 9.30
CA ASN A 74 -1.21 16.06 8.49
C ASN A 74 -2.37 15.17 7.98
N LEU A 75 -2.56 13.98 8.55
CA LEU A 75 -3.78 13.21 8.39
C LEU A 75 -4.73 13.43 9.57
N LYS A 76 -5.99 13.74 9.26
CA LYS A 76 -7.08 13.85 10.23
C LYS A 76 -8.05 12.71 10.02
N ALA A 77 -8.24 11.89 11.05
CA ALA A 77 -9.31 10.89 11.04
C ALA A 77 -10.68 11.58 11.00
N ILE A 78 -11.53 11.16 10.07
CA ILE A 78 -12.93 11.59 9.94
C ILE A 78 -13.88 10.52 10.50
N GLY A 79 -13.49 9.25 10.42
CA GLY A 79 -14.19 8.13 11.03
C GLY A 79 -13.28 6.91 11.13
N ILE A 80 -13.35 6.20 12.25
CA ILE A 80 -12.65 4.93 12.47
C ILE A 80 -13.67 3.96 13.07
N LEU A 81 -13.84 2.82 12.42
CA LEU A 81 -14.72 1.71 12.77
C LEU A 81 -13.92 0.41 12.70
N ASP A 82 -14.49 -0.69 13.18
CA ASP A 82 -13.80 -1.99 13.22
C ASP A 82 -13.38 -2.49 11.82
N GLU A 83 -14.23 -2.25 10.81
CA GLU A 83 -14.05 -2.73 9.44
C GLU A 83 -13.57 -1.64 8.46
N SER A 84 -13.48 -0.38 8.90
CA SER A 84 -13.05 0.70 8.02
C SER A 84 -12.54 1.94 8.74
N ALA A 85 -11.74 2.74 8.05
CA ALA A 85 -11.35 4.05 8.51
C ALA A 85 -11.26 5.03 7.34
N VAL A 86 -11.49 6.31 7.63
CA VAL A 86 -11.41 7.42 6.68
C VAL A 86 -10.57 8.53 7.28
N PHE A 87 -9.59 9.01 6.53
CA PHE A 87 -8.72 10.12 6.86
C PHE A 87 -8.76 11.18 5.77
N LYS A 88 -8.46 12.43 6.12
CA LYS A 88 -8.27 13.52 5.17
C LYS A 88 -6.92 14.19 5.36
N LYS A 89 -6.33 14.62 4.24
CA LYS A 89 -5.18 15.54 4.20
C LYS A 89 -5.62 16.83 3.51
N GLY A 90 -5.73 17.90 4.28
CA GLY A 90 -6.36 19.14 3.81
C GLY A 90 -7.81 18.90 3.38
N ASP A 91 -8.28 19.67 2.41
CA ASP A 91 -9.69 19.66 1.98
C ASP A 91 -9.96 18.74 0.78
N SER A 92 -8.92 18.40 0.00
CA SER A 92 -9.07 17.71 -1.29
C SER A 92 -8.65 16.25 -1.30
N VAL A 93 -7.83 15.79 -0.34
CA VAL A 93 -7.30 14.42 -0.33
C VAL A 93 -8.00 13.59 0.74
N GLU A 94 -8.53 12.44 0.33
CA GLU A 94 -9.18 11.46 1.19
C GLU A 94 -8.46 10.11 1.10
N LEU A 95 -8.29 9.47 2.25
CA LEU A 95 -7.78 8.12 2.37
C LEU A 95 -8.85 7.24 3.01
N THR A 96 -9.18 6.13 2.38
CA THR A 96 -10.09 5.12 2.92
C THR A 96 -9.38 3.79 3.12
N ILE A 97 -9.72 3.10 4.20
CA ILE A 97 -9.24 1.76 4.55
C ILE A 97 -10.50 0.92 4.79
N GLN A 98 -10.60 -0.26 4.19
CA GLN A 98 -11.80 -1.09 4.35
C GLN A 98 -11.53 -2.58 4.18
N ASN A 99 -12.19 -3.38 5.02
CA ASN A 99 -12.31 -4.83 4.91
C ASN A 99 -13.58 -5.27 5.66
N PRO A 100 -14.53 -5.98 5.03
CA PRO A 100 -14.51 -6.43 3.64
C PRO A 100 -14.74 -5.29 2.64
N TRP A 101 -14.43 -5.55 1.37
CA TRP A 101 -14.75 -4.62 0.29
C TRP A 101 -15.29 -5.35 -0.93
N ARG A 102 -16.16 -4.67 -1.67
CA ARG A 102 -16.76 -5.22 -2.89
C ARG A 102 -16.01 -4.70 -4.10
N ASP A 103 -15.47 -5.60 -4.90
CA ASP A 103 -14.98 -5.26 -6.22
C ASP A 103 -16.16 -4.87 -7.11
N MET A 104 -16.16 -3.62 -7.58
CA MET A 104 -17.28 -3.06 -8.33
C MET A 104 -17.36 -3.56 -9.77
N LYS A 105 -16.28 -4.13 -10.31
CA LYS A 105 -16.25 -4.75 -11.63
C LYS A 105 -16.78 -6.18 -11.57
N THR A 106 -16.38 -6.95 -10.55
CA THR A 106 -16.71 -8.39 -10.46
C THR A 106 -17.87 -8.70 -9.52
N SER A 107 -18.34 -7.73 -8.73
CA SER A 107 -19.31 -7.90 -7.63
C SER A 107 -18.88 -8.86 -6.53
N ARG A 108 -17.61 -9.31 -6.53
CA ARG A 108 -17.07 -10.20 -5.51
C ARG A 108 -16.78 -9.42 -4.24
N THR A 109 -17.02 -10.07 -3.10
CA THR A 109 -16.55 -9.57 -1.81
C THR A 109 -15.14 -10.11 -1.58
N ASN A 110 -14.21 -9.20 -1.33
CA ASN A 110 -12.84 -9.48 -0.95
C ASN A 110 -12.69 -9.29 0.57
N ASN A 111 -11.85 -10.12 1.18
CA ASN A 111 -11.60 -10.14 2.63
C ASN A 111 -10.16 -9.73 3.00
N ASP A 112 -9.44 -9.16 2.06
CA ASP A 112 -8.19 -8.44 2.32
C ASP A 112 -8.48 -6.94 2.46
N THR A 113 -7.51 -6.17 2.94
CA THR A 113 -7.68 -4.75 3.20
C THR A 113 -7.42 -3.94 1.94
N LEU A 114 -8.41 -3.17 1.51
CA LEU A 114 -8.29 -2.17 0.46
C LEU A 114 -7.94 -0.82 1.08
N ILE A 115 -6.96 -0.14 0.47
CA ILE A 115 -6.59 1.23 0.76
C ILE A 115 -6.84 2.05 -0.50
N SER A 116 -7.64 3.11 -0.43
CA SER A 116 -7.80 4.06 -1.53
C SER A 116 -7.29 5.43 -1.11
N ILE A 117 -6.47 6.05 -1.95
CA ILE A 117 -5.97 7.41 -1.74
C ILE A 117 -6.39 8.23 -2.94
N VAL A 118 -7.29 9.18 -2.73
CA VAL A 118 -7.92 9.97 -3.80
C VAL A 118 -7.81 11.47 -3.54
N SER A 119 -7.72 12.24 -4.61
CA SER A 119 -7.85 13.70 -4.60
C SER A 119 -9.02 14.11 -5.49
N GLN A 120 -9.84 15.01 -4.96
CA GLN A 120 -10.87 15.75 -5.71
C GLN A 120 -10.30 17.06 -6.24
#